data_AF-W9QWZ7-F1
#
_entry.id   AF-W9QWZ7-F1
#
_cell.length_a   1.000
_cell.length_b   1.000
_cell.length_c   1.000
_cell.angle_alpha   90.00
_cell.angle_beta   90.00
_cell.angle_gamma   90.00
#
_symmetry.space_group_name_H-M   'P 1'
#
loop_
_entity.id
_entity.type
_entity.pdbx_description
1 polymer ?
#
loop_
_entity_poly.entity_id
_entity_poly.type
_entity_poly.pdbx_seq_one_letter_code
_entity_poly.pdbx_strand_id
1 'polypeptide(L)'
;MLKFLDYWEKLLPSSVLDRILDDIVLPKLKNVVDSWEPHRETVPIHVWMHSVATSAGTQVGGCISNNMLQVEQYSFTAAQRKYFVANEQDMDELIVYADGSAFTILSPWKAVFESASWEELMRRFIVPKLQLVLQEFQVNPAKQNLDQFYWVTSWAPVIPVHLMVDVMEKFFFSKWLQVLYHWLRANPNFEEVTK
;
A
#
# COMPACT_ATOMS: atom_id res chain seq x y z
N MET A 1 -2.13 28.06 7.55
CA MET A 1 -1.10 27.57 8.49
C MET A 1 0.16 27.16 7.74
N LEU A 2 0.09 26.29 6.72
CA LEU A 2 1.28 25.92 5.92
C LEU A 2 1.98 27.13 5.29
N LYS A 3 1.21 28.02 4.62
CA LYS A 3 1.72 29.31 4.12
C LYS A 3 2.41 30.16 5.18
N PHE A 4 1.99 30.08 6.44
CA PHE A 4 2.64 30.82 7.53
C PHE A 4 4.01 30.22 7.85
N LEU A 5 4.12 28.88 7.89
CA LEU A 5 5.42 28.23 8.06
C LEU A 5 6.37 28.59 6.91
N ASP A 6 5.88 28.60 5.67
CA ASP A 6 6.68 28.98 4.49
C ASP A 6 7.29 30.39 4.60
N TYR A 7 6.58 31.36 5.19
CA TYR A 7 7.09 32.73 5.38
C TYR A 7 8.05 32.88 6.57
N TRP A 8 7.88 32.07 7.61
CA TRP A 8 8.62 32.21 8.87
C TRP A 8 9.79 31.22 9.02
N GLU A 9 9.89 30.24 8.14
CA GLU A 9 10.95 29.23 8.13
C GLU A 9 12.36 29.84 8.11
N LYS A 10 12.61 30.85 7.28
CA LYS A 10 13.91 31.52 7.18
C LYS A 10 14.27 32.36 8.41
N LEU A 11 13.30 32.60 9.28
CA LEU A 11 13.42 33.45 10.47
C LEU A 11 13.43 32.65 11.77
N LEU A 12 12.99 31.39 11.74
CA LEU A 12 12.87 30.54 12.92
C LEU A 12 14.08 29.60 13.04
N PRO A 13 14.66 29.44 14.24
CA PRO A 13 15.61 28.37 14.52
C PRO A 13 14.97 27.00 14.27
N SER A 14 15.74 26.05 13.72
CA SER A 14 15.27 24.70 13.40
C SER A 14 14.58 24.02 14.58
N SER A 15 15.10 24.17 15.80
CA SER A 15 14.52 23.59 17.02
C SER A 15 13.12 24.12 17.37
N VAL A 16 12.82 25.37 17.01
CA VAL A 16 11.48 25.97 17.23
C VAL A 16 10.52 25.46 16.16
N LEU A 17 11.00 25.32 14.92
CA LEU A 17 10.22 24.77 13.82
C LEU A 17 9.85 23.31 14.08
N ASP A 18 10.80 22.50 14.53
CA ASP A 18 10.57 21.09 14.93
C ASP A 18 9.50 21.00 16.01
N ARG A 19 9.58 21.85 17.03
CA ARG A 19 8.62 21.87 18.13
C ARG A 19 7.22 22.34 17.71
N ILE A 20 7.13 23.31 16.79
CA ILE A 20 5.84 23.72 16.22
C ILE A 20 5.23 22.60 15.37
N LEU A 21 6.07 21.90 14.60
CA LEU A 21 5.61 20.74 13.83
C LEU A 21 5.08 19.65 14.76
N ASP A 22 5.83 19.28 15.80
CA ASP A 22 5.50 18.18 16.72
C ASP A 22 4.34 18.50 17.67
N ASP A 23 4.35 19.69 18.29
CA ASP A 23 3.39 20.03 19.34
C ASP A 23 2.08 20.63 18.78
N ILE A 24 2.10 21.19 17.56
CA ILE A 24 0.95 21.95 17.03
C ILE A 24 0.43 21.37 15.71
N VAL A 25 1.32 21.11 14.75
CA VAL A 25 0.90 20.66 13.41
C VAL A 25 0.53 19.18 13.43
N LEU A 26 1.34 18.34 14.07
CA LEU A 26 1.15 16.89 14.15
C LEU A 26 -0.16 16.48 14.85
N PRO A 27 -0.55 17.04 16.00
CA PRO A 27 -1.81 16.71 16.65
C PRO A 27 -3.02 17.15 15.81
N LYS A 28 -2.92 18.28 15.11
CA LYS A 28 -3.98 18.73 14.19
C LYS A 28 -4.10 17.82 12.98
N LEU A 29 -2.98 17.41 12.39
CA LEU A 29 -2.95 16.43 11.31
C LEU A 29 -3.58 15.11 11.76
N LYS A 30 -3.16 14.57 12.90
CA LYS A 30 -3.77 13.36 13.49
C LYS A 30 -5.26 13.50 13.68
N ASN A 31 -5.74 14.61 14.24
CA ASN A 31 -7.18 14.85 14.40
C ASN A 31 -7.94 14.88 13.06
N VAL A 32 -7.36 15.49 12.01
CA VAL A 32 -7.99 15.49 10.67
C VAL A 32 -7.99 14.09 10.07
N VAL A 33 -6.89 13.35 10.22
CA VAL A 33 -6.81 11.94 9.81
C VAL A 33 -7.84 11.10 10.56
N ASP A 34 -8.03 11.35 11.85
CA ASP A 34 -8.98 10.65 12.73
C ASP A 34 -10.43 11.05 12.50
N SER A 35 -10.70 12.23 11.93
CA SER A 35 -12.05 12.61 11.46
C SER A 35 -12.34 12.19 10.02
N TRP A 36 -11.31 11.86 9.22
CA TRP A 36 -11.47 11.54 7.80
C TRP A 36 -12.32 10.29 7.54
N GLU A 37 -13.31 10.35 6.66
CA GLU A 37 -14.14 9.19 6.29
C GLU A 37 -14.04 8.86 4.78
N PRO A 38 -13.61 7.63 4.39
CA PRO A 38 -13.36 7.28 2.99
C PRO A 38 -14.55 7.48 2.04
N HIS A 39 -15.77 7.28 2.55
CA HIS A 39 -16.99 7.31 1.76
C HIS A 39 -17.72 8.66 1.79
N ARG A 40 -17.33 9.56 2.71
CA ARG A 40 -18.02 10.85 2.90
C ARG A 40 -17.24 12.03 2.34
N GLU A 41 -15.93 11.88 2.19
CA GLU A 41 -15.09 12.97 1.73
C GLU A 41 -14.81 12.91 0.23
N THR A 42 -14.94 14.04 -0.44
CA THR A 42 -14.68 14.19 -1.88
C THR A 42 -13.20 14.24 -2.22
N VAL A 43 -12.34 14.50 -1.23
CA VAL A 43 -10.89 14.61 -1.41
C VAL A 43 -10.20 13.43 -0.71
N PRO A 44 -9.51 12.55 -1.47
CA PRO A 44 -8.78 11.44 -0.90
C PRO A 44 -7.65 11.89 0.03
N ILE A 45 -7.38 11.08 1.06
CA ILE A 45 -6.40 11.41 2.11
C ILE A 45 -4.98 11.69 1.61
N HIS A 46 -4.56 10.96 0.58
CA HIS A 46 -3.23 11.13 -0.03
C HIS A 46 -3.04 12.49 -0.74
N VAL A 47 -4.12 13.15 -1.19
CA VAL A 47 -4.03 14.42 -1.95
C VAL A 47 -3.63 15.58 -1.03
N TRP A 48 -4.26 15.68 0.14
CA TRP A 48 -3.85 16.69 1.12
C TRP A 48 -2.54 16.32 1.78
N MET A 49 -2.27 15.03 1.99
CA MET A 49 -0.96 14.58 2.48
C MET A 49 0.18 14.99 1.54
N HIS A 50 0.02 14.80 0.23
CA HIS A 50 0.98 15.26 -0.78
C HIS A 50 1.18 16.79 -0.72
N SER A 51 0.12 17.57 -0.51
CA SER A 51 0.24 19.04 -0.39
C SER A 51 1.04 19.47 0.85
N VAL A 52 0.85 18.78 1.98
CA VAL A 52 1.58 19.02 3.22
C VAL A 52 3.03 18.57 3.08
N ALA A 53 3.26 17.36 2.57
CA ALA A 53 4.58 16.78 2.31
C ALA A 53 5.38 17.63 1.32
N THR A 54 4.76 18.11 0.23
CA THR A 54 5.41 19.00 -0.74
C THR A 54 5.75 20.35 -0.10
N SER A 55 4.83 20.97 0.66
CA SER A 55 5.12 22.25 1.32
C SER A 55 6.28 22.16 2.34
N ALA A 56 6.36 21.05 3.08
CA ALA A 56 7.42 20.85 4.06
C ALA A 56 8.74 20.32 3.47
N GLY A 57 8.66 19.48 2.43
CA GLY A 57 9.81 18.83 1.79
C GLY A 57 10.58 19.74 0.83
N THR A 58 9.96 20.80 0.32
CA THR A 58 10.61 21.71 -0.63
C THR A 58 11.58 22.70 0.05
N GLN A 59 11.58 22.83 1.39
CA GLN A 59 12.29 23.94 2.03
C GLN A 59 13.29 23.59 3.14
N VAL A 60 13.21 22.42 3.80
CA VAL A 60 14.18 22.07 4.87
C VAL A 60 15.09 20.92 4.49
N GLY A 61 16.34 21.26 4.19
CA GLY A 61 17.43 20.28 4.06
C GLY A 61 17.58 19.45 5.35
N GLY A 62 17.28 18.15 5.24
CA GLY A 62 17.77 17.09 6.12
C GLY A 62 17.03 16.82 7.44
N CYS A 63 16.44 17.83 8.10
CA CYS A 63 16.00 17.67 9.50
C CYS A 63 14.54 17.19 9.68
N ILE A 64 13.65 17.45 8.71
CA ILE A 64 12.20 17.15 8.82
C ILE A 64 11.86 15.68 8.51
N SER A 65 12.82 14.90 7.99
CA SER A 65 12.61 13.52 7.53
C SER A 65 11.90 12.65 8.57
N ASN A 66 12.33 12.66 9.84
CA ASN A 66 11.81 11.72 10.83
C ASN A 66 10.37 12.01 11.28
N ASN A 67 10.02 13.29 11.45
CA ASN A 67 8.69 13.65 11.92
C ASN A 67 7.66 13.54 10.79
N MET A 68 8.01 13.93 9.56
CA MET A 68 7.11 13.77 8.42
C MET A 68 6.86 12.30 8.07
N LEU A 69 7.90 11.46 8.08
CA LEU A 69 7.74 10.00 7.88
C LEU A 69 6.78 9.38 8.90
N GLN A 70 6.81 9.84 10.16
CA GLN A 70 5.85 9.37 11.17
C GLN A 70 4.41 9.78 10.86
N VAL A 71 4.17 11.00 10.36
CA VAL A 71 2.82 11.43 9.96
C VAL A 71 2.35 10.66 8.74
N GLU A 72 3.21 10.46 7.75
CA GLU A 72 2.87 9.70 6.54
C GLU A 72 2.52 8.25 6.88
N GLN A 73 3.34 7.58 7.71
CA GLN A 73 3.07 6.23 8.18
C GLN A 73 1.78 6.14 9.01
N TYR A 74 1.54 7.10 9.90
CA TYR A 74 0.30 7.18 10.69
C TYR A 74 -0.91 7.32 9.77
N SER A 75 -0.84 8.23 8.82
CA SER A 75 -1.95 8.53 7.90
C SER A 75 -2.24 7.36 6.96
N PHE A 76 -1.19 6.68 6.47
CA PHE A 76 -1.33 5.45 5.70
C PHE A 76 -2.00 4.34 6.51
N THR A 77 -1.54 4.12 7.75
CA THR A 77 -2.12 3.09 8.65
C THR A 77 -3.56 3.42 9.01
N ALA A 78 -3.88 4.69 9.28
CA ALA A 78 -5.24 5.14 9.57
C ALA A 78 -6.15 5.00 8.35
N ALA A 79 -5.68 5.33 7.15
CA ALA A 79 -6.41 5.13 5.90
C ALA A 79 -6.73 3.64 5.69
N GLN A 80 -5.73 2.77 5.88
CA GLN A 80 -5.93 1.32 5.83
C GLN A 80 -6.98 0.83 6.84
N ARG A 81 -6.87 1.23 8.12
CA ARG A 81 -7.80 0.81 9.18
C ARG A 81 -9.21 1.31 8.93
N LYS A 82 -9.37 2.58 8.56
CA LYS A 82 -10.69 3.16 8.35
C LYS A 82 -11.38 2.61 7.13
N TYR A 83 -10.62 2.31 6.08
CA TYR A 83 -11.16 1.60 4.94
C TYR A 83 -11.64 0.21 5.34
N PHE A 84 -10.83 -0.52 6.10
CA PHE A 84 -11.19 -1.85 6.60
C PHE A 84 -12.46 -1.83 7.48
N VAL A 85 -12.55 -0.92 8.44
CA VAL A 85 -13.72 -0.78 9.33
C VAL A 85 -14.96 -0.27 8.57
N ALA A 86 -14.81 0.61 7.58
CA ALA A 86 -15.95 1.09 6.80
C ALA A 86 -16.57 -0.02 5.92
N ASN A 87 -15.80 -1.07 5.61
CA ASN A 87 -16.23 -2.21 4.81
C ASN A 87 -16.51 -3.46 5.66
N GLU A 88 -16.67 -3.31 6.99
CA GLU A 88 -16.87 -4.41 7.98
C GLU A 88 -18.14 -5.26 7.74
N GLN A 89 -19.06 -4.85 6.85
CA GLN A 89 -20.19 -5.68 6.40
C GLN A 89 -19.82 -6.72 5.32
N ASP A 90 -18.66 -6.59 4.67
CA ASP A 90 -18.13 -7.58 3.73
C ASP A 90 -17.21 -8.55 4.50
N MET A 91 -17.74 -9.75 4.78
CA MET A 91 -17.28 -10.68 5.81
C MET A 91 -15.88 -11.31 5.66
N ASP A 92 -15.04 -10.90 4.72
CA ASP A 92 -13.68 -11.43 4.60
C ASP A 92 -12.68 -10.31 4.36
N GLU A 93 -11.77 -10.13 5.32
CA GLU A 93 -10.65 -9.19 5.20
C GLU A 93 -9.80 -9.41 3.93
N LEU A 94 -9.82 -10.63 3.40
CA LEU A 94 -9.17 -11.01 2.15
C LEU A 94 -9.89 -10.48 0.89
N ILE A 95 -11.22 -10.29 0.92
CA ILE A 95 -12.02 -9.84 -0.23
C ILE A 95 -11.82 -8.33 -0.51
N VAL A 96 -11.56 -7.53 0.53
CA VAL A 96 -11.36 -6.06 0.42
C VAL A 96 -10.03 -5.69 -0.27
N TYR A 97 -9.01 -6.55 -0.21
CA TYR A 97 -7.76 -6.36 -0.98
C TYR A 97 -7.86 -6.92 -2.41
N ALA A 98 -8.93 -7.66 -2.69
CA ALA A 98 -9.13 -8.48 -3.86
C ALA A 98 -10.01 -7.81 -4.93
N ASP A 99 -11.04 -7.07 -4.53
CA ASP A 99 -11.92 -6.34 -5.47
C ASP A 99 -11.26 -5.11 -6.14
N GLY A 100 -9.98 -4.84 -5.83
CA GLY A 100 -9.23 -3.69 -6.36
C GLY A 100 -9.57 -2.37 -5.68
N SER A 101 -10.51 -2.35 -4.75
CA SER A 101 -10.93 -1.14 -4.04
C SER A 101 -9.81 -0.60 -3.15
N ALA A 102 -9.15 -1.46 -2.37
CA ALA A 102 -7.96 -1.09 -1.59
C ALA A 102 -6.80 -0.62 -2.48
N PHE A 103 -6.64 -1.19 -3.68
CA PHE A 103 -5.62 -0.75 -4.64
C PHE A 103 -5.87 0.69 -5.11
N THR A 104 -7.12 1.07 -5.42
CA THR A 104 -7.43 2.46 -5.83
C THR A 104 -7.12 3.50 -4.75
N ILE A 105 -7.22 3.11 -3.48
CA ILE A 105 -6.99 3.99 -2.34
C ILE A 105 -5.50 4.05 -1.96
N LEU A 106 -4.80 2.93 -2.06
CA LEU A 106 -3.41 2.81 -1.62
C LEU A 106 -2.39 3.12 -2.73
N SER A 107 -2.70 2.82 -4.00
CA SER A 107 -1.77 3.08 -5.11
C SER A 107 -1.29 4.53 -5.24
N PRO A 108 -2.10 5.58 -4.96
CA PRO A 108 -1.62 6.96 -5.07
C PRO A 108 -0.57 7.33 -4.02
N TRP A 109 -0.52 6.61 -2.90
CA TRP A 109 0.48 6.86 -1.84
C TRP A 109 1.90 6.54 -2.29
N LYS A 110 2.08 5.72 -3.32
CA LYS A 110 3.40 5.46 -3.92
C LYS A 110 4.10 6.76 -4.35
N ALA A 111 3.35 7.78 -4.76
CA ALA A 111 3.89 9.07 -5.15
C ALA A 111 4.22 9.98 -3.96
N VAL A 112 3.69 9.68 -2.76
CA VAL A 112 3.91 10.45 -1.54
C VAL A 112 5.19 10.00 -0.82
N PHE A 113 5.45 8.69 -0.79
CA PHE A 113 6.57 8.12 -0.06
C PHE A 113 7.86 8.00 -0.89
N GLU A 114 9.00 8.18 -0.23
CA GLU A 114 10.30 7.77 -0.78
C GLU A 114 10.35 6.24 -1.01
N SER A 115 11.18 5.80 -1.96
CA SER A 115 11.23 4.40 -2.39
C SER A 115 11.51 3.41 -1.24
N ALA A 116 12.42 3.74 -0.32
CA ALA A 116 12.75 2.88 0.81
C ALA A 116 11.60 2.78 1.84
N SER A 117 10.98 3.91 2.18
CA SER A 117 9.83 3.97 3.09
C SER A 117 8.61 3.26 2.51
N TRP A 118 8.38 3.43 1.20
CA TRP A 118 7.32 2.73 0.48
C TRP A 118 7.53 1.22 0.49
N GLU A 119 8.76 0.76 0.26
CA GLU A 119 9.10 -0.66 0.32
C GLU A 119 8.79 -1.27 1.69
N GLU A 120 9.20 -0.60 2.78
CA GLU A 120 8.95 -1.10 4.13
C GLU A 120 7.45 -1.18 4.44
N LEU A 121 6.66 -0.19 4.00
CA LEU A 121 5.21 -0.22 4.14
C LEU A 121 4.57 -1.37 3.36
N MET A 122 4.99 -1.59 2.11
CA MET A 122 4.49 -2.71 1.30
C MET A 122 4.86 -4.04 1.95
N ARG A 123 6.11 -4.21 2.37
CA ARG A 123 6.64 -5.41 3.04
C ARG A 123 5.86 -5.72 4.32
N ARG A 124 5.50 -4.71 5.10
CA ARG A 124 4.86 -4.88 6.41
C ARG A 124 3.36 -5.08 6.35
N PHE A 125 2.66 -4.38 5.44
CA PHE A 125 1.20 -4.31 5.49
C PHE A 125 0.48 -4.97 4.31
N ILE A 126 1.09 -4.96 3.12
CA ILE A 126 0.43 -5.46 1.90
C ILE A 126 0.91 -6.87 1.55
N VAL A 127 2.23 -7.08 1.49
CA VAL A 127 2.85 -8.35 1.11
C VAL A 127 2.34 -9.53 1.94
N PRO A 128 2.21 -9.46 3.29
CA PRO A 128 1.71 -10.60 4.07
C PRO A 128 0.29 -11.00 3.69
N LYS A 129 -0.56 -10.05 3.29
CA LYS A 129 -1.94 -10.33 2.86
C LYS A 129 -1.98 -11.01 1.49
N LEU A 130 -1.16 -10.55 0.55
CA LEU A 130 -1.02 -11.19 -0.76
C LEU A 130 -0.48 -12.63 -0.65
N GLN A 131 0.42 -12.86 0.30
CA GLN A 131 0.92 -14.21 0.60
C GLN A 131 -0.21 -15.12 1.08
N LEU A 132 -1.10 -14.65 1.97
CA LEU A 132 -2.26 -15.42 2.42
C LEU A 132 -3.21 -15.75 1.26
N VAL A 133 -3.52 -14.78 0.40
CA VAL A 133 -4.37 -15.00 -0.79
C VAL A 133 -3.78 -16.10 -1.69
N LEU A 134 -2.48 -16.03 -1.99
CA LEU A 134 -1.83 -17.08 -2.80
C LEU A 134 -1.59 -18.39 -2.04
N GLN A 135 -1.57 -18.38 -0.72
CA GLN A 135 -1.49 -19.59 0.08
C GLN A 135 -2.75 -20.44 -0.08
N GLU A 136 -3.92 -19.82 -0.16
CA GLU A 136 -5.20 -20.50 -0.41
C GLU A 136 -5.43 -20.84 -1.89
N PHE A 137 -4.72 -20.18 -2.80
CA PHE A 137 -4.82 -20.43 -4.23
C PHE A 137 -4.53 -21.88 -4.61
N GLN A 138 -5.43 -22.47 -5.39
CA GLN A 138 -5.32 -23.82 -5.91
C GLN A 138 -5.23 -23.81 -7.43
N VAL A 139 -4.22 -24.50 -7.98
CA VAL A 139 -4.11 -24.76 -9.41
C VAL A 139 -4.86 -26.05 -9.70
N ASN A 140 -5.98 -25.96 -10.41
CA ASN A 140 -6.84 -27.09 -10.74
C ASN A 140 -7.06 -27.15 -12.27
N PRO A 141 -6.42 -28.10 -12.98
CA PRO A 141 -6.55 -28.22 -14.43
C PRO A 141 -7.98 -28.44 -14.93
N ALA A 142 -8.84 -29.10 -14.13
CA ALA A 142 -10.20 -29.41 -14.53
C ALA A 142 -11.17 -28.23 -14.32
N LYS A 143 -10.86 -27.34 -13.37
CA LYS A 143 -11.70 -26.18 -13.02
C LYS A 143 -10.84 -25.08 -12.41
N GLN A 144 -10.12 -24.37 -13.26
CA GLN A 144 -9.22 -23.31 -12.82
C GLN A 144 -10.03 -22.06 -12.41
N ASN A 145 -9.78 -21.56 -11.20
CA ASN A 145 -10.16 -20.20 -10.79
C ASN A 145 -8.87 -19.35 -10.78
N LEU A 146 -8.87 -18.17 -11.39
CA LEU A 146 -7.72 -17.25 -11.44
C LEU A 146 -7.97 -15.93 -10.71
N ASP A 147 -9.10 -15.76 -10.04
CA ASP A 147 -9.47 -14.51 -9.39
C ASP A 147 -8.40 -14.09 -8.39
N GLN A 148 -7.99 -15.00 -7.49
CA GLN A 148 -6.93 -14.78 -6.51
C GLN A 148 -5.57 -14.43 -7.15
N PHE A 149 -5.27 -15.00 -8.31
CA PHE A 149 -4.07 -14.64 -9.07
C PHE A 149 -4.18 -13.21 -9.62
N TYR A 150 -5.32 -12.86 -10.23
CA TYR A 150 -5.56 -11.51 -10.75
C TYR A 150 -5.52 -10.47 -9.64
N TRP A 151 -6.08 -10.78 -8.47
CA TRP A 151 -6.02 -9.93 -7.29
C TRP A 151 -4.60 -9.61 -6.87
N VAL A 152 -3.69 -10.58 -6.89
CA VAL A 152 -2.28 -10.35 -6.50
C VAL A 152 -1.53 -9.59 -7.60
N THR A 153 -1.76 -9.93 -8.87
CA THR A 153 -1.09 -9.26 -10.00
C THR A 153 -1.53 -7.81 -10.20
N SER A 154 -2.71 -7.39 -9.73
CA SER A 154 -3.14 -5.99 -9.78
C SER A 154 -2.20 -5.06 -8.98
N TRP A 155 -1.50 -5.59 -7.97
CA TRP A 155 -0.54 -4.85 -7.15
C TRP A 155 0.86 -4.76 -7.76
N ALA A 156 1.14 -5.47 -8.86
CA ALA A 156 2.47 -5.48 -9.50
C ALA A 156 3.00 -4.08 -9.88
N PRO A 157 2.18 -3.09 -10.31
CA PRO A 157 2.68 -1.75 -10.62
C PRO A 157 3.16 -0.96 -9.40
N VAL A 158 2.70 -1.31 -8.19
CA VAL A 158 2.98 -0.52 -6.97
C VAL A 158 3.92 -1.21 -5.99
N ILE A 159 3.98 -2.52 -6.01
CA ILE A 159 4.88 -3.29 -5.14
C ILE A 159 6.29 -3.34 -5.76
N PRO A 160 7.36 -3.14 -4.96
CA PRO A 160 8.73 -3.36 -5.41
C PRO A 160 8.92 -4.74 -6.04
N VAL A 161 9.57 -4.78 -7.20
CA VAL A 161 9.63 -5.98 -8.06
C VAL A 161 10.15 -7.22 -7.34
N HIS A 162 11.18 -7.08 -6.49
CA HIS A 162 11.77 -8.19 -5.74
C HIS A 162 10.78 -8.79 -4.75
N LEU A 163 9.94 -7.97 -4.10
CA LEU A 163 8.90 -8.47 -3.20
C LEU A 163 7.82 -9.24 -3.95
N MET A 164 7.41 -8.76 -5.12
CA MET A 164 6.43 -9.47 -5.96
C MET A 164 7.00 -10.81 -6.46
N VAL A 165 8.27 -10.83 -6.89
CA VAL A 165 8.95 -12.07 -7.30
C VAL A 165 9.02 -13.07 -6.14
N ASP A 166 9.42 -12.63 -4.95
CA ASP A 166 9.47 -13.49 -3.75
C ASP A 166 8.11 -14.14 -3.43
N VAL A 167 7.02 -13.37 -3.57
CA VAL A 167 5.65 -13.86 -3.37
C VAL A 167 5.28 -14.89 -4.43
N MET A 168 5.55 -14.61 -5.71
CA MET A 168 5.23 -15.52 -6.80
C MET A 168 6.04 -16.82 -6.74
N GLU A 169 7.34 -16.74 -6.44
CA GLU A 169 8.23 -17.89 -6.30
C GLU A 169 7.77 -18.84 -5.20
N LYS A 170 7.46 -18.29 -4.02
CA LYS A 170 7.09 -19.11 -2.87
C LYS A 170 5.70 -19.72 -2.99
N PHE A 171 4.71 -18.92 -3.38
CA PHE A 171 3.30 -19.30 -3.23
C PHE A 171 2.59 -19.71 -4.52
N PHE A 172 3.07 -19.28 -5.70
CA PHE A 172 2.44 -19.57 -6.98
C PHE A 172 3.22 -20.61 -7.80
N PHE A 173 4.48 -20.33 -8.14
CA PHE A 173 5.26 -21.15 -9.09
C PHE A 173 5.46 -22.58 -8.59
N SER A 174 5.66 -22.76 -7.28
CA SER A 174 5.78 -24.09 -6.67
C SER A 174 4.55 -24.97 -6.97
N LYS A 175 3.35 -24.45 -6.75
CA LYS A 175 2.08 -25.14 -7.01
C LYS A 175 1.86 -25.36 -8.52
N TRP A 176 2.10 -24.33 -9.32
CA TRP A 176 1.92 -24.40 -10.76
C TRP A 176 2.84 -25.43 -11.42
N LEU A 177 4.13 -25.44 -11.08
CA LEU A 177 5.10 -26.40 -11.59
C LEU A 177 4.77 -27.83 -11.15
N GLN A 178 4.32 -28.01 -9.90
CA GLN A 178 3.88 -29.33 -9.42
C GLN A 178 2.71 -29.86 -10.25
N VAL A 179 1.67 -29.05 -10.46
CA VAL A 179 0.50 -29.46 -11.25
C VAL A 179 0.89 -29.72 -12.70
N LEU A 180 1.71 -28.85 -13.30
CA LEU A 180 2.22 -29.04 -14.65
C LEU A 180 2.99 -30.36 -14.77
N TYR A 181 3.86 -30.67 -13.82
CA TYR A 181 4.62 -31.92 -13.81
C TYR A 181 3.71 -33.15 -13.72
N HIS A 182 2.69 -33.12 -12.86
CA HIS A 182 1.73 -34.22 -12.77
C HIS A 182 0.91 -34.35 -14.06
N TRP A 183 0.48 -33.23 -14.64
CA TRP A 183 -0.26 -33.21 -15.90
C TRP A 183 0.57 -33.78 -17.06
N LEU A 184 1.83 -33.36 -17.19
CA LEU A 184 2.76 -33.88 -18.20
C LEU A 184 3.03 -35.39 -18.05
N ARG A 185 2.84 -35.97 -16.85
CA ARG A 185 3.02 -37.40 -16.59
C ARG A 185 1.75 -38.23 -16.80
N ALA A 186 0.57 -37.62 -16.80
CA ALA A 186 -0.71 -38.33 -16.77
C ALA A 186 -1.30 -38.66 -18.16
N ASN A 187 -0.49 -38.61 -19.23
CA ASN A 187 -0.88 -38.54 -20.66
C ASN A 187 -1.40 -37.14 -21.08
N PRO A 188 -0.51 -36.14 -21.19
CA PRO A 188 -0.89 -34.81 -21.68
C PRO A 188 -1.32 -34.87 -23.15
N ASN A 189 -2.25 -34.00 -23.52
CA ASN A 189 -2.57 -33.76 -24.92
C ASN A 189 -1.43 -32.96 -25.57
N PHE A 190 -0.63 -33.59 -26.43
CA PHE A 190 0.57 -32.97 -27.03
C PHE A 190 0.26 -31.76 -27.94
N GLU A 191 -0.99 -31.61 -28.42
CA GLU A 191 -1.41 -30.41 -29.16
C GLU A 191 -1.49 -29.15 -28.28
N GLU A 192 -1.71 -29.30 -26.97
CA GLU A 192 -1.76 -28.17 -26.03
C GLU A 192 -0.37 -27.71 -25.59
N VAL A 193 0.65 -28.55 -25.74
CA VAL A 193 2.04 -28.27 -25.31
C VAL A 193 2.87 -27.55 -26.39
N THR A 194 2.45 -27.64 -27.65
CA THR A 194 3.24 -27.19 -28.81
C THR A 194 2.79 -25.83 -29.40
N LYS A 195 1.80 -25.17 -28.79
CA LYS A 195 1.36 -23.80 -29.15
C LYS A 195 1.97 -22.77 -28.21
#